data_AF-A0A7R9R0P5-F1
#
_entry.id   AF-A0A7R9R0P5-F1
#
_cell.length_a   1.000
_cell.length_b   1.000
_cell.length_c   1.000
_cell.angle_alpha   90.00
_cell.angle_beta   90.00
_cell.angle_gamma   90.00
#
_symmetry.space_group_name_H-M   'P 1'
#
loop_
_entity.id
_entity.type
_entity.pdbx_description
1 polymer ?
#
loop_
_entity_poly.entity_id
_entity_poly.type
_entity_poly.pdbx_seq_one_letter_code
_entity_poly.pdbx_strand_id
1 'polypeptide(L)'
;MFFHIPLEHSIQLHPRYFGAHLVDTVRQKLFAEVEGTCSGKHGFVIAVTTIDNIGAGVIQSGTGFVTYAIKYKAIVFRPFKGEVLDAVVTQVNKVGIFTEMGALSAF
;
A
#
# COMPACT_ATOMS: atom_id res chain seq x y z
N MET A 1 0.13 11.90 -10.56
CA MET A 1 1.61 11.80 -10.52
C MET A 1 2.07 10.59 -9.71
N PHE A 2 3.27 10.07 -9.97
CA PHE A 2 3.93 9.04 -9.13
C PHE A 2 4.86 9.69 -8.10
N PHE A 3 4.93 9.13 -6.90
CA PHE A 3 5.76 9.61 -5.80
C PHE A 3 6.48 8.45 -5.11
N HIS A 4 7.66 8.74 -4.57
CA HIS A 4 8.36 7.87 -3.64
C HIS A 4 8.35 8.50 -2.25
N ILE A 5 7.56 7.95 -1.33
CA ILE A 5 7.35 8.54 -0.01
C ILE A 5 7.46 7.51 1.12
N PRO A 6 7.89 7.94 2.33
CA PRO A 6 7.78 7.12 3.52
C PRO A 6 6.32 7.04 3.99
N LEU A 7 5.90 5.84 4.35
CA LEU A 7 4.60 5.51 4.92
C LEU A 7 4.78 4.70 6.22
N GLU A 8 3.75 4.74 7.05
CA GLU A 8 3.69 3.95 8.28
C GLU A 8 2.46 3.04 8.24
N HIS A 9 2.64 1.77 8.59
CA HIS A 9 1.56 0.78 8.67
C HIS A 9 1.75 -0.11 9.89
N SER A 10 0.65 -0.48 10.54
CA SER A 10 0.66 -1.31 11.73
C SER A 10 0.15 -2.70 11.40
N ILE A 11 0.98 -3.72 11.61
CA ILE A 11 0.62 -5.12 11.34
C ILE A 11 0.35 -5.85 12.65
N GLN A 12 -0.77 -6.54 12.70
CA GLN A 12 -1.09 -7.45 13.79
C GLN A 12 -0.68 -8.87 13.44
N LEU A 13 0.09 -9.52 14.32
CA LEU A 13 0.57 -10.88 14.13
C LEU A 13 0.14 -11.77 15.30
N HIS A 14 -0.35 -12.96 14.97
CA HIS A 14 -0.72 -13.98 15.94
C HIS A 14 0.55 -14.70 16.45
N PRO A 15 0.66 -15.04 17.75
CA PRO A 15 1.84 -15.70 18.33
C PRO A 15 2.28 -16.99 17.64
N ARG A 16 1.35 -17.71 16.98
CA ARG A 16 1.66 -18.91 16.19
C ARG A 16 2.70 -18.66 15.08
N TYR A 17 2.79 -17.44 14.57
CA TYR A 17 3.75 -17.06 13.54
C TYR A 17 5.08 -16.57 14.11
N PHE A 18 5.29 -16.67 15.43
CA PHE A 18 6.55 -16.29 16.05
C PHE A 18 7.56 -17.43 15.91
N GLY A 19 8.79 -17.06 15.59
CA GLY A 19 9.88 -18.01 15.38
C GLY A 19 11.00 -17.38 14.56
N ALA A 20 11.88 -18.23 14.02
CA ALA A 20 13.05 -17.80 13.24
C ALA A 20 12.69 -16.93 12.02
N HIS A 21 11.47 -17.10 11.47
CA HIS A 21 10.99 -16.38 10.29
C HIS A 21 10.03 -15.22 10.61
N LEU A 22 10.07 -14.70 11.85
CA LEU A 22 9.20 -13.60 12.28
C LEU A 22 9.30 -12.40 11.32
N VAL A 23 10.52 -11.95 11.04
CA VAL A 23 10.76 -10.77 10.20
C VAL A 23 10.23 -11.00 8.80
N ASP A 24 10.48 -12.15 8.19
CA ASP A 24 10.02 -12.46 6.83
C ASP A 24 8.50 -12.57 6.77
N THR A 25 7.87 -13.14 7.80
CA THR A 25 6.41 -13.19 7.90
C THR A 25 5.81 -11.79 7.99
N VAL A 26 6.42 -10.90 8.77
CA VAL A 26 6.00 -9.50 8.88
C VAL A 26 6.16 -8.78 7.54
N ARG A 27 7.26 -9.01 6.80
CA ARG A 27 7.47 -8.44 5.46
C ARG A 27 6.43 -8.91 4.46
N GLN A 28 6.19 -10.22 4.38
CA GLN A 28 5.18 -10.78 3.47
C GLN A 28 3.79 -10.23 3.79
N LYS A 29 3.46 -10.14 5.08
CA LYS A 29 2.19 -9.57 5.52
C LYS A 29 2.06 -8.10 5.18
N LEU A 30 3.15 -7.32 5.27
CA LEU A 30 3.16 -5.93 4.82
C LEU A 30 2.83 -5.83 3.35
N PHE A 31 3.55 -6.55 2.49
CA PHE A 31 3.34 -6.50 1.05
C PHE A 31 1.89 -6.86 0.69
N ALA A 32 1.36 -7.95 1.28
CA ALA A 32 0.00 -8.39 1.03
C ALA A 32 -1.08 -7.39 1.50
N GLU A 33 -0.84 -6.65 2.59
CA GLU A 33 -1.82 -5.72 3.14
C GLU A 33 -1.78 -4.34 2.48
N VAL A 34 -0.63 -3.89 1.99
CA VAL A 34 -0.46 -2.50 1.50
C VAL A 34 -0.38 -2.39 -0.01
N GLU A 35 0.21 -3.35 -0.73
CA GLU A 35 0.36 -3.25 -2.19
C GLU A 35 -1.00 -3.37 -2.88
N GLY A 36 -1.25 -2.47 -3.84
CA GLY A 36 -2.53 -2.39 -4.55
C GLY A 36 -3.64 -1.67 -3.77
N THR A 37 -3.41 -1.27 -2.52
CA THR A 37 -4.40 -0.50 -1.76
C THR A 37 -4.50 0.95 -2.25
N CYS A 38 -5.67 1.57 -2.05
CA CYS A 38 -5.88 2.98 -2.36
C CYS A 38 -6.38 3.73 -1.12
N SER A 39 -5.72 4.83 -0.80
CA SER A 39 -6.10 5.74 0.28
C SER A 39 -6.30 7.14 -0.28
N GLY A 40 -7.38 7.84 0.11
CA GLY A 40 -7.61 9.22 -0.34
C GLY A 40 -6.48 10.19 0.03
N LYS A 41 -5.73 9.91 1.11
CA LYS A 41 -4.61 10.74 1.55
C LYS A 41 -3.35 10.53 0.71
N HIS A 42 -3.00 9.28 0.39
CA HIS A 42 -1.71 8.92 -0.23
C HIS A 42 -1.82 8.45 -1.69
N GLY A 43 -3.03 8.20 -2.19
CA GLY A 43 -3.28 7.62 -3.50
C GLY A 43 -3.20 6.09 -3.50
N PHE A 44 -2.94 5.52 -4.66
CA PHE A 44 -2.74 4.09 -4.87
C PHE A 44 -1.31 3.71 -4.47
N VAL A 45 -1.16 2.70 -3.62
CA VAL A 45 0.15 2.12 -3.29
C VAL A 45 0.48 1.10 -4.36
N ILE A 46 1.49 1.40 -5.19
CA ILE A 46 1.86 0.55 -6.32
C ILE A 46 2.75 -0.61 -5.85
N ALA A 47 3.81 -0.27 -5.13
CA ALA A 47 4.77 -1.25 -4.61
C ALA A 47 5.53 -0.69 -3.41
N VAL A 48 5.87 -1.58 -2.47
CA VAL A 48 6.81 -1.28 -1.39
C VAL A 48 8.23 -1.43 -1.93
N THR A 49 9.05 -0.41 -1.70
CA THR A 49 10.45 -0.38 -2.19
C THR A 49 11.44 -0.81 -1.13
N THR A 50 11.37 -0.21 0.06
CA THR A 50 12.26 -0.52 1.19
C THR A 50 11.48 -0.52 2.48
N ILE A 51 11.89 -1.38 3.42
CA ILE A 51 11.39 -1.37 4.79
C ILE A 51 12.51 -0.76 5.63
N ASP A 52 12.29 0.46 6.12
CA ASP A 52 13.30 1.24 6.81
C ASP A 52 13.41 0.79 8.27
N ASN A 53 12.28 0.52 8.93
CA ASN A 53 12.27 0.08 10.32
C ASN A 53 11.06 -0.78 10.66
N ILE A 54 11.28 -1.82 11.45
CA ILE A 54 10.23 -2.62 12.10
C ILE A 54 10.30 -2.29 13.59
N GLY A 55 9.32 -1.53 14.09
CA GLY A 55 9.24 -1.11 15.48
C GLY A 55 9.05 -2.28 16.44
N ALA A 56 9.27 -2.01 17.73
CA ALA A 56 9.03 -2.99 18.78
C ALA A 56 7.57 -3.46 18.77
N GLY A 57 7.37 -4.77 18.87
CA GLY A 57 6.04 -5.37 18.92
C GLY A 57 5.35 -5.06 20.24
N VAL A 58 4.17 -4.45 20.20
CA VAL A 58 3.34 -4.19 21.38
C VAL A 58 2.29 -5.29 21.50
N ILE A 59 2.32 -6.02 22.62
CA ILE A 59 1.36 -7.09 22.91
C ILE A 59 0.01 -6.47 23.25
N GLN A 60 -1.05 -6.92 22.58
CA GLN A 60 -2.42 -6.56 22.88
C GLN A 60 -2.95 -7.38 24.04
N SER A 61 -3.41 -6.69 25.08
CA SER A 61 -4.05 -7.28 26.25
C SER A 61 -5.32 -8.05 25.84
N GLY A 62 -5.46 -9.28 26.32
CA GLY A 62 -6.66 -10.11 26.16
C GLY A 62 -6.69 -11.02 24.93
N THR A 63 -6.05 -10.65 23.82
CA THR A 63 -6.03 -11.48 22.59
C THR A 63 -4.68 -12.17 22.35
N GLY A 64 -3.60 -11.66 22.96
CA GLY A 64 -2.24 -12.18 22.78
C GLY A 64 -1.62 -11.83 21.43
N PHE A 65 -2.31 -11.09 20.56
CA PHE A 65 -1.73 -10.58 19.31
C PHE A 65 -0.66 -9.54 19.59
N VAL A 66 0.30 -9.41 18.69
CA VAL A 66 1.32 -8.37 18.77
C VAL A 66 1.23 -7.45 17.57
N THR A 67 1.23 -6.15 17.83
CA THR A 67 1.17 -5.10 16.82
C THR A 67 2.58 -4.57 16.57
N TYR A 68 3.03 -4.63 15.31
CA TYR A 68 4.30 -4.07 14.86
C TYR A 68 4.04 -2.82 14.03
N ALA A 69 4.55 -1.67 14.47
CA ALA A 69 4.54 -0.45 13.68
C ALA A 69 5.72 -0.46 12.70
N ILE A 70 5.45 -0.40 11.41
CA ILE A 70 6.46 -0.54 10.35
C ILE A 70 6.55 0.77 9.57
N LYS A 71 7.77 1.25 9.39
CA LYS A 71 8.10 2.38 8.51
C LYS A 71 8.70 1.84 7.23
N TYR A 72 8.09 2.15 6.10
CA TYR A 72 8.50 1.67 4.78
C TYR A 72 8.39 2.77 3.75
N LYS A 73 9.13 2.65 2.65
CA LYS A 73 8.99 3.52 1.50
C LYS A 73 8.21 2.82 0.41
N ALA A 74 7.26 3.53 -0.19
CA ALA A 74 6.47 3.01 -1.28
C ALA A 74 6.47 3.95 -2.47
N ILE A 75 6.31 3.35 -3.66
CA ILE A 75 5.91 4.08 -4.85
C ILE A 75 4.39 4.19 -4.79
N VAL A 76 3.88 5.41 -4.79
CA VAL A 76 2.44 5.69 -4.79
C VAL A 76 2.05 6.47 -6.04
N PHE A 77 0.86 6.21 -6.55
CA PHE A 77 0.25 6.97 -7.64
C PHE A 77 -0.90 7.81 -7.08
N ARG A 78 -0.76 9.14 -7.13
CA ARG A 78 -1.76 10.08 -6.67
C ARG A 78 -2.04 11.13 -7.75
N PRO A 79 -3.19 11.05 -8.45
CA PRO A 79 -3.59 12.05 -9.43
C PRO A 79 -4.09 13.33 -8.74
N PHE A 80 -3.91 14.49 -9.38
CA PHE A 80 -4.40 15.78 -8.90
C PHE A 80 -5.44 16.40 -9.83
N LYS A 81 -6.32 17.23 -9.27
CA LYS A 81 -7.27 18.00 -10.07
C LYS A 81 -6.52 18.98 -10.97
N GLY A 82 -6.80 18.94 -12.28
CA GLY A 82 -6.13 19.77 -13.28
C GLY A 82 -4.77 19.23 -13.75
N GLU A 83 -4.38 18.04 -13.29
CA GLU A 83 -3.19 17.37 -13.80
C GLU A 83 -3.44 16.82 -15.21
N VAL A 84 -2.47 17.01 -16.11
CA VAL A 84 -2.46 16.40 -17.44
C VAL A 84 -1.68 15.09 -17.36
N LEU A 85 -2.30 14.00 -17.77
CA LEU A 85 -1.73 12.64 -17.71
C LEU A 85 -1.96 11.93 -19.03
N ASP A 86 -1.00 11.10 -19.42
CA ASP A 86 -1.16 10.17 -20.55
C ASP A 86 -2.01 8.98 -20.12
N ALA A 87 -2.97 8.59 -20.96
CA ALA A 87 -3.91 7.52 -20.69
C ALA A 87 -4.08 6.59 -21.90
N VAL A 88 -4.38 5.33 -21.62
CA VAL A 88 -4.71 4.33 -22.64
C VAL A 88 -6.22 4.25 -22.78
N VAL A 89 -6.74 4.42 -23.99
CA VAL A 89 -8.18 4.27 -24.25
C VAL A 89 -8.57 2.81 -24.16
N THR A 90 -9.50 2.48 -23.25
CA THR A 90 -10.00 1.11 -23.05
C THR A 90 -11.35 0.88 -23.69
N GLN A 91 -12.23 1.88 -23.70
CA GLN A 91 -13.55 1.75 -24.31
C GLN A 91 -14.04 3.08 -24.90
N VAL A 92 -14.63 3.02 -26.09
CA VAL A 92 -15.27 4.17 -26.74
C VAL A 92 -16.76 3.87 -26.90
N ASN A 93 -17.59 4.65 -26.21
CA ASN A 93 -19.04 4.49 -26.23
C ASN A 93 -19.72 5.81 -26.63
N LYS A 94 -21.03 5.74 -26.93
CA LYS A 94 -21.84 6.93 -27.28
C LYS A 94 -21.91 7.99 -26.16
N VAL A 95 -21.61 7.60 -24.91
CA VAL A 95 -21.68 8.46 -23.73
C VAL A 95 -20.33 9.16 -23.45
N GLY A 96 -19.21 8.57 -23.88
CA GLY A 96 -17.87 9.08 -23.58
C GLY A 96 -16.76 8.06 -23.84
N ILE A 97 -15.56 8.34 -23.33
CA ILE A 97 -14.36 7.54 -23.54
C ILE A 97 -13.83 7.08 -22.18
N PHE A 98 -13.77 5.79 -21.95
CA PHE A 98 -13.09 5.23 -20.79
C PHE A 98 -11.60 5.09 -21.10
N THR A 99 -10.79 5.55 -20.16
CA THR A 99 -9.33 5.52 -20.25
C THR A 99 -8.72 4.99 -18.97
N GLU A 100 -7.53 4.39 -19.07
CA GLU A 100 -6.76 3.91 -17.93
C GLU A 100 -5.41 4.64 -17.85
N MET A 101 -5.07 5.08 -16.64
CA MET A 101 -3.82 5.74 -16.27
C MET A 101 -3.16 4.92 -15.17
N GLY A 102 -2.48 3.84 -15.55
CA GLY A 102 -1.92 2.89 -14.59
C GLY A 102 -3.01 2.15 -13.81
N ALA A 103 -3.13 2.44 -12.52
CA ALA A 103 -4.13 1.80 -11.63
C ALA A 103 -5.45 2.58 -11.52
N LEU A 104 -5.61 3.70 -12.23
CA LEU A 104 -6.81 4.54 -12.21
C LEU A 104 -7.57 4.44 -13.53
N SER A 105 -8.88 4.23 -13.46
CA SER A 105 -9.79 4.42 -14.58
C SER A 105 -10.42 5.81 -14.55
N ALA A 106 -10.48 6.47 -15.71
CA ALA A 106 -11.15 7.74 -15.91
C ALA A 106 -12.20 7.66 -17.03
N PHE A 107 -13.18 8.55 -16.96
CA PHE A 107 -14.28 8.70 -17.90
C PHE A 107 -14.36 10.16 -18.36
#